data_AF-F0S1B4-F1
#
_entry.id   AF-F0S1B4-F1
#
_cell.length_a   1.000
_cell.length_b   1.000
_cell.length_c   1.000
_cell.angle_alpha   90.00
_cell.angle_beta   90.00
_cell.angle_gamma   90.00
#
_symmetry.space_group_name_H-M   'P 1'
#
loop_
_entity.id
_entity.type
_entity.pdbx_description
1 polymer ?
#
loop_
_entity_poly.entity_id
_entity_poly.type
_entity_poly.pdbx_seq_one_letter_code
_entity_poly.pdbx_strand_id
1 'polypeptide(L)'
;MKINFLRKFFLSDLPIRVSYPLRMGIFYYTTALIFLVASYVIITESIHNSELAKEVFFKLLVAILAVGAVFFIITYMYAKISAEDYKKVEQFAEEISKGNFDYKVELSPIADVDLIRIYQRLEKLRASLILSRELLKRKKTK
;
A
#
# COMPACT_ATOMS: atom_id res chain seq x y z
N MET A 1 -27.94 1.10 0.18
CA MET A 1 -27.44 2.30 -0.54
C MET A 1 -26.19 2.94 0.09
N LYS A 2 -26.07 3.05 1.42
CA LYS A 2 -24.91 3.71 2.10
C LYS A 2 -23.55 3.02 1.90
N ILE A 3 -23.51 1.68 1.85
CA ILE A 3 -22.24 0.91 1.73
C ILE A 3 -21.56 1.11 0.37
N ASN A 4 -22.33 1.08 -0.73
CA ASN A 4 -21.77 1.26 -2.08
C ASN A 4 -21.23 2.67 -2.31
N PHE A 5 -21.83 3.67 -1.65
CA PHE A 5 -21.31 5.04 -1.70
C PHE A 5 -19.96 5.16 -0.99
N LEU A 6 -19.85 4.61 0.23
CA LEU A 6 -18.58 4.60 0.97
C LEU A 6 -17.48 3.82 0.24
N ARG A 7 -17.82 2.65 -0.34
CA ARG A 7 -16.85 1.87 -1.12
C ARG A 7 -16.29 2.64 -2.31
N LYS A 8 -17.13 3.35 -3.06
CA LYS A 8 -16.70 4.21 -4.17
C LYS A 8 -15.89 5.41 -3.69
N PHE A 9 -16.34 6.08 -2.63
CA PHE A 9 -15.65 7.24 -2.06
C PHE A 9 -14.23 6.89 -1.61
N PHE A 10 -14.06 5.73 -0.97
CA PHE A 10 -12.75 5.23 -0.60
C PHE A 10 -12.04 4.50 -1.76
N LEU A 11 -12.53 4.47 -3.00
CA LEU A 11 -11.86 3.73 -4.09
C LEU A 11 -11.62 2.24 -3.76
N SER A 12 -12.44 1.65 -2.87
CA SER A 12 -12.26 0.28 -2.36
C SER A 12 -12.56 -0.79 -3.41
N ASP A 13 -13.17 -0.42 -4.53
CA ASP A 13 -13.44 -1.32 -5.65
C ASP A 13 -12.26 -1.39 -6.65
N LEU A 14 -11.24 -0.53 -6.49
CA LEU A 14 -10.01 -0.58 -7.29
C LEU A 14 -8.99 -1.55 -6.66
N PRO A 15 -8.12 -2.17 -7.48
CA PRO A 15 -7.01 -2.98 -6.97
C PRO A 15 -6.16 -2.19 -5.98
N ILE A 16 -5.69 -2.83 -4.91
CA ILE A 16 -4.98 -2.14 -3.82
C ILE A 16 -3.74 -1.35 -4.28
N ARG A 17 -3.02 -1.88 -5.28
CA ARG A 17 -1.88 -1.23 -5.95
C ARG A 17 -2.20 0.10 -6.63
N VAL A 18 -3.48 0.37 -6.89
CA VAL A 18 -3.99 1.61 -7.50
C VAL A 18 -4.76 2.42 -6.47
N SER A 19 -5.63 1.79 -5.68
CA SER A 19 -6.46 2.50 -4.70
C SER A 19 -5.65 3.16 -3.60
N TYR A 20 -4.60 2.52 -3.09
CA TYR A 20 -3.79 3.06 -2.01
C TYR A 20 -2.98 4.31 -2.44
N PRO A 21 -2.20 4.29 -3.54
CA PRO A 21 -1.52 5.50 -4.03
C PRO A 21 -2.48 6.65 -4.34
N LEU A 22 -3.67 6.34 -4.90
CA LEU A 22 -4.67 7.36 -5.17
C LEU A 22 -5.24 8.00 -3.89
N ARG A 23 -5.57 7.20 -2.87
CA ARG A 23 -6.02 7.73 -1.56
C ARG A 23 -4.96 8.62 -0.93
N MET A 24 -3.71 8.18 -0.93
CA MET A 24 -2.60 8.96 -0.38
C MET A 24 -2.36 10.25 -1.19
N GLY A 25 -2.45 10.18 -2.52
CA GLY A 25 -2.38 11.34 -3.40
C GLY A 25 -3.51 12.34 -3.13
N ILE A 26 -4.77 11.88 -3.05
CA ILE A 26 -5.92 12.73 -2.72
C ILE A 26 -5.72 13.39 -1.35
N PHE A 27 -5.31 12.64 -0.34
CA PHE A 27 -5.06 13.17 1.00
C PHE A 27 -3.94 14.23 1.00
N TYR A 28 -2.83 13.95 0.32
CA TYR A 28 -1.73 14.89 0.16
C TYR A 28 -2.20 16.19 -0.50
N TYR A 29 -2.85 16.11 -1.68
CA TYR A 29 -3.28 17.30 -2.41
C TYR A 29 -4.37 18.09 -1.68
N THR A 30 -5.25 17.42 -0.94
CA THR A 30 -6.26 18.10 -0.11
C THR A 30 -5.58 18.90 1.00
N THR A 31 -4.62 18.28 1.69
CA THR A 31 -3.85 18.94 2.75
C THR A 31 -3.01 20.08 2.18
N ALA A 32 -2.34 19.84 1.05
CA ALA A 32 -1.52 20.83 0.38
C ALA A 32 -2.33 22.04 -0.10
N LEU A 33 -3.55 21.82 -0.60
CA LEU A 33 -4.46 22.91 -0.99
C LEU A 33 -4.83 23.79 0.20
N ILE A 34 -5.12 23.19 1.36
CA ILE A 34 -5.42 23.94 2.60
C ILE A 34 -4.23 24.84 2.96
N PHE A 35 -3.01 24.30 2.94
CA PHE A 35 -1.80 25.07 3.23
C PHE A 35 -1.49 26.12 2.16
N LEU A 36 -1.79 25.85 0.90
CA LEU A 36 -1.60 26.79 -0.21
C LEU A 36 -2.54 27.99 -0.06
N VAL A 37 -3.82 27.75 0.27
CA VAL A 37 -4.80 28.83 0.55
C VAL A 37 -4.38 29.65 1.76
N ALA A 38 -3.98 29.00 2.86
CA ALA A 38 -3.48 29.71 4.05
C ALA A 38 -2.25 30.56 3.72
N SER A 39 -1.31 30.01 2.93
CA SER A 39 -0.11 30.70 2.50
C SER A 39 -0.43 31.89 1.58
N TYR A 40 -1.42 31.76 0.69
CA TYR A 40 -1.87 32.87 -0.16
C TYR A 40 -2.32 34.06 0.68
N VAL A 41 -3.21 33.83 1.66
CA VAL A 41 -3.74 34.89 2.54
C VAL A 41 -2.59 35.62 3.25
N ILE A 42 -1.69 34.86 3.89
CA ILE A 42 -0.55 35.41 4.62
C ILE A 42 0.38 36.22 3.70
N ILE A 43 0.69 35.70 2.51
CA ILE A 43 1.59 36.36 1.56
C ILE A 43 0.98 37.67 1.06
N THR A 44 -0.31 37.68 0.72
CA THR A 44 -0.99 38.88 0.21
C THR A 44 -1.16 39.96 1.28
N GLU A 45 -1.27 39.59 2.54
CA GLU A 45 -1.31 40.55 3.66
C GLU A 45 0.10 41.09 4.00
N SER A 46 1.14 40.28 3.81
CA SER A 46 2.51 40.62 4.22
C SER A 46 3.31 41.35 3.14
N ILE A 47 3.05 41.09 1.85
CA ILE A 47 3.83 41.65 0.73
C ILE A 47 2.99 42.69 -0.01
N HIS A 48 3.39 43.95 0.08
CA HIS A 48 2.71 45.07 -0.60
C HIS A 48 2.92 45.06 -2.13
N ASN A 49 3.99 44.43 -2.61
CA ASN A 49 4.23 44.25 -4.04
C ASN A 49 3.44 43.05 -4.58
N SER A 50 2.36 43.34 -5.32
CA SER A 50 1.46 42.32 -5.86
C SER A 50 2.10 41.36 -6.88
N GLU A 51 3.13 41.79 -7.61
CA GLU A 51 3.83 40.92 -8.57
C GLU A 51 4.74 39.93 -7.84
N LEU A 52 5.50 40.40 -6.85
CA LEU A 52 6.35 39.55 -6.02
C LEU A 52 5.51 38.52 -5.24
N ALA A 53 4.37 38.93 -4.70
CA ALA A 53 3.44 38.04 -4.02
C ALA A 53 2.94 36.89 -4.92
N LYS A 54 2.57 37.21 -6.18
CA LYS A 54 2.16 36.21 -7.19
C LYS A 54 3.29 35.27 -7.57
N GLU A 55 4.49 35.79 -7.77
CA GLU A 55 5.66 34.99 -8.13
C GLU A 55 6.02 33.98 -7.02
N VAL A 56 6.04 34.43 -5.76
CA VAL A 56 6.30 33.58 -4.60
C VAL A 56 5.22 32.50 -4.48
N PHE A 57 3.94 32.88 -4.61
CA PHE A 57 2.84 31.93 -4.57
C PHE A 57 2.93 30.87 -5.69
N PHE A 58 3.28 31.28 -6.91
CA PHE A 58 3.44 30.34 -8.03
C PHE A 58 4.61 29.37 -7.79
N LYS A 59 5.74 29.86 -7.27
CA LYS A 59 6.88 29.02 -6.88
C LYS A 59 6.48 27.97 -5.83
N LEU A 60 5.69 28.37 -4.83
CA LEU A 60 5.16 27.45 -3.82
C LEU A 60 4.23 26.39 -4.43
N LEU A 61 3.34 26.79 -5.36
CA LEU A 61 2.46 25.87 -6.07
C LEU A 61 3.25 24.82 -6.86
N VAL A 62 4.25 25.26 -7.64
CA VAL A 62 5.10 24.36 -8.43
C VAL A 62 5.87 23.39 -7.52
N ALA A 63 6.42 23.89 -6.40
CA ALA A 63 7.12 23.05 -5.44
C ALA A 63 6.20 21.96 -4.85
N ILE A 64 4.98 22.31 -4.47
CA ILE A 64 3.99 21.35 -3.94
C ILE A 64 3.62 20.30 -4.98
N LEU A 65 3.40 20.69 -6.24
CA LEU A 65 3.09 19.74 -7.32
C LEU A 65 4.26 18.78 -7.57
N ALA A 66 5.50 19.29 -7.59
CA ALA A 66 6.69 18.47 -7.79
C ALA A 66 6.87 17.46 -6.64
N VAL A 67 6.75 17.92 -5.39
CA VAL A 67 6.83 17.06 -4.20
C VAL A 67 5.73 16.01 -4.20
N GLY A 68 4.49 16.41 -4.54
CA GLY A 68 3.35 15.49 -4.67
C GLY A 68 3.58 14.40 -5.71
N ALA A 69 4.13 14.75 -6.88
CA ALA A 69 4.46 13.78 -7.92
C ALA A 69 5.52 12.76 -7.44
N VAL A 70 6.56 13.20 -6.74
CA VAL A 70 7.60 12.33 -6.18
C VAL A 70 7.01 11.34 -5.17
N PHE A 71 6.22 11.83 -4.20
CA PHE A 71 5.58 10.96 -3.23
C PHE A 71 4.58 9.99 -3.86
N PHE A 72 3.87 10.43 -4.90
CA PHE A 72 2.97 9.54 -5.66
C PHE A 72 3.73 8.37 -6.28
N ILE A 73 4.88 8.63 -6.93
CA ILE A 73 5.71 7.59 -7.54
C ILE A 73 6.22 6.61 -6.49
N ILE A 74 6.76 7.10 -5.37
CA ILE A 74 7.25 6.26 -4.27
C ILE A 74 6.12 5.38 -3.74
N THR A 75 4.95 5.97 -3.47
CA THR A 75 3.79 5.25 -2.94
C THR A 75 3.28 4.22 -3.94
N TYR A 76 3.27 4.54 -5.23
CA TYR A 76 2.87 3.61 -6.29
C TYR A 76 3.81 2.41 -6.38
N MET A 77 5.12 2.64 -6.34
CA MET A 77 6.12 1.57 -6.33
C MET A 77 5.95 0.65 -5.13
N TYR A 78 5.83 1.23 -3.93
CA TYR A 78 5.60 0.46 -2.71
C TYR A 78 4.30 -0.36 -2.79
N ALA A 79 3.19 0.25 -3.22
CA ALA A 79 1.90 -0.43 -3.34
C ALA A 79 1.93 -1.58 -4.37
N LYS A 80 2.71 -1.42 -5.44
CA LYS A 80 2.94 -2.49 -6.42
C LYS A 80 3.70 -3.67 -5.80
N ILE A 81 4.81 -3.39 -5.11
CA ILE A 81 5.64 -4.42 -4.46
C ILE A 81 4.84 -5.15 -3.38
N SER A 82 4.16 -4.42 -2.49
CA SER A 82 3.31 -5.00 -1.46
C SER A 82 2.22 -5.90 -2.08
N ALA A 83 1.53 -5.44 -3.12
CA ALA A 83 0.52 -6.25 -3.80
C ALA A 83 1.06 -7.55 -4.43
N GLU A 84 2.29 -7.54 -4.93
CA GLU A 84 2.96 -8.75 -5.42
C GLU A 84 3.28 -9.72 -4.28
N ASP A 85 3.78 -9.24 -3.14
CA ASP A 85 4.06 -10.09 -1.99
C ASP A 85 2.78 -10.69 -1.38
N TYR A 86 1.70 -9.93 -1.29
CA TYR A 86 0.39 -10.46 -0.87
C TYR A 86 -0.05 -11.63 -1.76
N LYS A 87 0.10 -11.48 -3.09
CA LYS A 87 -0.20 -12.55 -4.06
C LYS A 87 0.67 -13.78 -3.85
N LYS A 88 1.97 -13.62 -3.60
CA LYS A 88 2.87 -14.75 -3.34
C LYS A 88 2.46 -15.51 -2.08
N VAL A 89 2.08 -14.81 -1.01
CA VAL A 89 1.62 -15.46 0.24
C VAL A 89 0.29 -16.18 0.02
N GLU A 90 -0.63 -15.61 -0.76
CA GLU A 90 -1.88 -16.26 -1.15
C GLU A 90 -1.61 -17.55 -1.94
N GLN A 91 -0.73 -17.49 -2.95
CA GLN A 91 -0.29 -18.66 -3.72
C GLN A 91 0.37 -19.73 -2.83
N PHE A 92 1.20 -19.31 -1.86
CA PHE A 92 1.81 -20.22 -0.91
C PHE A 92 0.76 -20.98 -0.09
N ALA A 93 -0.27 -20.29 0.40
CA ALA A 93 -1.38 -20.92 1.11
C ALA A 93 -2.15 -21.89 0.20
N GLU A 94 -2.39 -21.51 -1.06
CA GLU A 94 -3.06 -22.36 -2.04
C GLU A 94 -2.26 -23.65 -2.33
N GLU A 95 -0.95 -23.55 -2.54
CA GLU A 95 -0.09 -24.71 -2.80
C GLU A 95 -0.01 -25.66 -1.60
N ILE A 96 0.08 -25.12 -0.37
CA ILE A 96 -0.03 -25.93 0.86
C ILE A 96 -1.37 -26.68 0.90
N SER A 97 -2.47 -26.01 0.55
CA SER A 97 -3.80 -26.62 0.57
C SER A 97 -3.95 -27.78 -0.44
N LYS A 98 -3.24 -27.70 -1.58
CA LYS A 98 -3.15 -28.77 -2.59
C LYS A 98 -2.20 -29.90 -2.18
N GLY A 99 -1.50 -29.78 -1.05
CA GLY A 99 -0.54 -30.75 -0.54
C GLY A 99 0.86 -30.63 -1.15
N ASN A 100 1.14 -29.53 -1.86
CA ASN A 100 2.48 -29.19 -2.35
C ASN A 100 3.25 -28.45 -1.25
N PHE A 101 3.95 -29.21 -0.40
CA PHE A 101 4.69 -28.63 0.72
C PHE A 101 6.10 -28.14 0.37
N ASP A 102 6.60 -28.47 -0.83
CA ASP A 102 7.96 -28.10 -1.27
C ASP A 102 8.03 -26.70 -1.87
N TYR A 103 6.87 -26.11 -2.18
CA TYR A 103 6.77 -24.73 -2.67
C TYR A 103 7.35 -23.74 -1.65
N LYS A 104 8.19 -22.80 -2.11
CA LYS A 104 8.84 -21.79 -1.29
C LYS A 104 8.57 -20.41 -1.87
N VAL A 105 8.43 -19.43 -0.99
CA VAL A 105 8.19 -18.03 -1.35
C VAL A 105 9.24 -17.14 -0.71
N GLU A 106 9.70 -16.16 -1.49
CA GLU A 106 10.56 -15.08 -1.01
C GLU A 106 9.79 -13.75 -1.07
N LEU A 107 9.67 -13.11 0.09
CA LEU A 107 9.05 -11.79 0.24
C LEU A 107 10.09 -10.69 0.00
N SER A 108 9.63 -9.52 -0.42
CA SER A 108 10.53 -8.37 -0.59
C SER A 108 11.09 -7.87 0.76
N PRO A 109 12.24 -7.16 0.77
CA PRO A 109 12.81 -6.58 1.99
C PRO A 109 11.93 -5.51 2.65
N ILE A 110 10.96 -4.96 1.90
CA ILE A 110 10.04 -3.92 2.36
C ILE A 110 8.64 -4.48 2.63
N ALA A 111 8.50 -5.81 2.69
CA ALA A 111 7.22 -6.46 2.95
C ALA A 111 6.64 -6.03 4.30
N ASP A 112 5.32 -5.95 4.35
CA ASP A 112 4.61 -5.50 5.55
C ASP A 112 4.83 -6.47 6.71
N VAL A 113 5.08 -5.93 7.90
CA VAL A 113 5.35 -6.73 9.11
C VAL A 113 4.21 -7.72 9.39
N ASP A 114 2.97 -7.34 9.09
CA ASP A 114 1.82 -8.21 9.23
C ASP A 114 1.81 -9.34 8.20
N LEU A 115 2.19 -9.05 6.96
CA LEU A 115 2.34 -10.08 5.92
C LEU A 115 3.45 -11.06 6.26
N ILE A 116 4.58 -10.59 6.78
CA ILE A 116 5.68 -11.43 7.29
C ILE A 116 5.17 -12.33 8.42
N ARG A 117 4.41 -11.79 9.37
CA ARG A 117 3.80 -12.58 10.47
C ARG A 117 2.84 -13.64 9.95
N ILE A 118 2.02 -13.33 8.93
CA ILE A 118 1.12 -14.30 8.29
C ILE A 118 1.92 -15.40 7.62
N TYR A 119 2.94 -15.04 6.82
CA TYR A 119 3.82 -16.00 6.15
C TYR A 119 4.49 -16.96 7.15
N GLN A 120 5.04 -16.44 8.25
CA GLN A 120 5.63 -17.28 9.31
C GLN A 120 4.63 -18.24 9.97
N ARG A 121 3.37 -17.83 10.11
CA ARG A 121 2.31 -18.72 10.64
C ARG A 121 1.94 -19.81 9.62
N LEU A 122 1.88 -19.48 8.33
CA LEU A 122 1.65 -20.45 7.26
C LEU A 122 2.81 -21.46 7.17
N GLU A 123 4.04 -21.01 7.35
CA GLU A 123 5.21 -21.88 7.46
C GLU A 123 5.10 -22.89 8.60
N LYS A 124 4.66 -22.45 9.79
CA LYS A 124 4.39 -23.36 10.91
C LYS A 124 3.27 -24.35 10.59
N LEU A 125 2.19 -23.89 9.95
CA LEU A 125 1.09 -24.75 9.53
C LEU A 125 1.57 -25.81 8.52
N ARG A 126 2.39 -25.42 7.54
CA ARG A 126 3.02 -26.33 6.57
C ARG A 126 3.80 -27.43 7.29
N ALA A 127 4.65 -27.07 8.25
CA ALA A 127 5.40 -28.04 9.04
C ALA A 127 4.49 -29.00 9.81
N SER A 128 3.42 -28.50 10.42
CA SER A 128 2.43 -29.35 11.11
C SER A 128 1.72 -30.32 10.16
N LEU A 129 1.34 -29.88 8.96
CA LEU A 129 0.69 -30.73 7.95
C LEU A 129 1.61 -31.82 7.42
N ILE A 130 2.89 -31.52 7.21
CA ILE A 130 3.92 -32.51 6.84
C ILE A 130 3.99 -33.60 7.91
N LEU A 131 4.12 -33.21 9.19
CA LEU A 131 4.17 -34.15 10.32
C LEU A 131 2.92 -35.03 10.38
N SER A 132 1.72 -34.44 10.24
CA SER A 132 0.47 -35.21 10.21
C SER A 132 0.44 -36.21 9.06
N ARG A 133 0.93 -35.84 7.86
CA ARG A 133 1.02 -36.75 6.71
C ARG A 133 1.97 -37.91 6.98
N GLU A 134 3.13 -37.63 7.58
CA GLU A 134 4.11 -38.66 7.93
C GLU A 134 3.58 -39.65 8.96
N LEU A 135 2.89 -39.16 10.00
CA LEU A 135 2.26 -40.00 11.02
C LEU A 135 1.19 -40.91 10.42
N LEU A 136 0.36 -40.40 9.51
CA LEU A 136 -0.65 -41.20 8.79
C LEU A 136 -0.02 -42.30 7.93
N LYS A 137 1.09 -42.00 7.23
CA LYS A 137 1.82 -43.00 6.45
C LYS A 137 2.32 -44.15 7.33
N ARG A 138 2.88 -43.84 8.51
CA ARG A 138 3.36 -44.86 9.46
C ARG A 138 2.26 -45.74 10.05
N LYS A 139 1.04 -45.21 10.20
CA LYS A 139 -0.11 -45.97 10.71
C LYS A 139 -0.66 -46.98 9.70
N LYS A 140 -0.51 -46.74 8.39
CA LYS A 140 -0.94 -47.68 7.33
C LYS A 140 0.00 -48.86 7.13
N THR A 141 1.23 -48.80 7.65
CA THR A 141 2.24 -49.85 7.52
C THR A 141 2.24 -50.85 8.69
N LYS A 142 1.39 -50.65 9.70
CA LYS A 142 1.08 -51.64 10.76
C LYS A 142 -0.26 -52.29 10.48
#